data_AF-A0A7X8XRA2-F1
#
_entry.id   AF-A0A7X8XRA2-F1
#
_cell.length_a   1.000
_cell.length_b   1.000
_cell.length_c   1.000
_cell.angle_alpha   90.00
_cell.angle_beta   90.00
_cell.angle_gamma   90.00
#
_symmetry.space_group_name_H-M   'P 1'
#
loop_
_entity.id
_entity.type
_entity.pdbx_description
1 polymer ?
#
loop_
_entity_poly.entity_id
_entity_poly.type
_entity_poly.pdbx_seq_one_letter_code
_entity_poly.pdbx_strand_id
1 'polypeptide(L)'
;YKKLIPTLRKFPEDIIVIADDDVIYPSDWLAQLIATHKKYPNAVIGHHIYRINLNKPYRKWCKIQNKIWRQWFFGRPSFKNFATGVGGILYPPHSLHPDVFNEKLFRKIAPTNDDVWFWAMTLLNGTKITIAQKPIKNLPFIANSQKTSLWEENQNGKNEKCLNAIIEHYPQLKKLI
;
A
#
# COMPACT_ATOMS: atom_id res chain seq x y z
N TYR A 1 -5.06 4.37 -9.35
CA TYR A 1 -4.49 4.14 -10.70
C TYR A 1 -3.90 5.38 -11.37
N LYS A 2 -4.62 6.51 -11.39
CA LYS A 2 -4.23 7.72 -12.14
C LYS A 2 -2.89 8.35 -11.73
N LYS A 3 -2.43 8.10 -10.50
CA LYS A 3 -1.17 8.63 -9.96
C LYS A 3 0.00 7.69 -10.31
N LEU A 4 0.02 6.49 -9.73
CA LEU A 4 1.18 5.60 -9.77
C LEU A 4 1.49 5.02 -11.15
N ILE A 5 0.50 4.52 -11.89
CA ILE A 5 0.71 3.84 -13.18
C ILE A 5 1.41 4.73 -14.22
N PRO A 6 0.92 5.95 -14.52
CA PRO A 6 1.60 6.80 -15.51
C PRO A 6 2.99 7.22 -15.04
N THR A 7 3.21 7.43 -13.74
CA THR A 7 4.52 7.75 -13.19
C THR A 7 5.51 6.61 -13.37
N LEU A 8 5.12 5.36 -13.09
CA LEU A 8 5.96 4.18 -13.32
C LEU A 8 6.36 4.02 -14.79
N ARG A 9 5.46 4.33 -15.73
CA ARG A 9 5.78 4.30 -17.17
C ARG A 9 6.77 5.38 -17.56
N LYS A 10 6.64 6.57 -16.99
CA LYS A 10 7.47 7.73 -17.32
C LYS A 10 8.86 7.65 -16.70
N PHE A 11 8.97 7.01 -15.54
CA PHE A 11 10.18 6.97 -14.71
C PHE A 11 10.45 5.55 -14.20
N PRO A 12 10.78 4.58 -15.08
CA PRO A 12 10.87 3.17 -14.72
C PRO A 12 12.03 2.84 -13.78
N GLU A 13 13.10 3.61 -13.83
CA GLU A 13 14.32 3.40 -13.02
C GLU A 13 14.36 4.24 -11.74
N ASP A 14 13.38 5.14 -11.55
CA ASP A 14 13.35 6.03 -10.39
C ASP A 14 12.62 5.41 -9.20
N ILE A 15 12.98 5.88 -8.01
CA ILE A 15 12.19 5.66 -6.81
C ILE A 15 10.95 6.56 -6.89
N ILE A 16 9.76 5.95 -6.83
CA ILE A 16 8.50 6.68 -6.91
C ILE A 16 7.89 6.81 -5.53
N VAL A 17 7.60 8.04 -5.12
CA VAL A 17 6.82 8.31 -3.90
C VAL A 17 5.47 8.92 -4.30
N ILE A 18 4.39 8.33 -3.82
CA ILE A 18 3.04 8.86 -3.98
C ILE A 18 2.58 9.57 -2.71
N ALA A 19 1.83 10.65 -2.90
CA ALA A 19 1.17 11.43 -1.87
C ALA A 19 -0.23 11.85 -2.34
N ASP A 20 -1.06 12.23 -1.38
CA ASP A 20 -2.39 12.79 -1.60
C ASP A 20 -2.36 14.31 -1.51
N ASP A 21 -3.20 14.96 -2.30
CA ASP A 21 -3.34 16.40 -2.43
C ASP A 21 -4.23 17.01 -1.33
N ASP A 22 -4.85 16.18 -0.50
CA ASP A 22 -5.78 16.55 0.57
C ASP A 22 -5.24 16.27 1.99
N VAL A 23 -3.94 15.98 2.10
CA VAL A 23 -3.25 15.65 3.36
C VAL A 23 -2.18 16.68 3.70
N ILE A 24 -2.17 17.15 4.95
CA ILE A 24 -1.07 17.97 5.48
C ILE A 24 0.00 17.03 6.05
N TYR A 25 1.15 17.01 5.39
CA TYR A 25 2.27 16.14 5.77
C TYR A 25 3.23 16.83 6.75
N PRO A 26 3.76 16.10 7.76
CA PRO A 26 4.90 16.57 8.55
C PRO A 26 6.11 16.92 7.67
N SER A 27 6.93 17.88 8.09
CA SER A 27 8.11 18.32 7.33
C SER A 27 9.15 17.21 7.10
N ASP A 28 9.17 16.18 7.95
CA ASP A 28 10.05 15.02 7.84
C ASP A 28 9.39 13.82 7.14
N TRP A 29 8.16 13.95 6.61
CA TRP A 29 7.37 12.86 6.03
C TRP A 29 8.13 12.01 5.00
N LEU A 30 8.77 12.66 4.02
CA LEU A 30 9.55 11.99 2.99
C LEU A 30 10.83 11.39 3.57
N ALA A 31 11.48 12.11 4.49
CA ALA A 31 12.69 11.63 5.15
C ALA A 31 12.46 10.32 5.90
N GLN A 32 11.27 10.11 6.50
CA GLN A 32 10.91 8.86 7.17
C GLN A 32 10.77 7.67 6.21
N LEU A 33 10.30 7.89 4.98
CA LEU A 33 10.25 6.86 3.93
C LEU A 33 11.67 6.53 3.45
N ILE A 34 12.47 7.55 3.13
CA ILE A 34 13.84 7.41 2.64
C ILE A 34 14.74 6.74 3.68
N ALA A 35 14.59 7.06 4.97
CA ALA A 35 15.38 6.43 6.02
C ALA A 35 15.14 4.91 6.13
N THR A 36 13.90 4.46 5.91
CA THR A 36 13.60 3.02 5.80
C THR A 36 14.13 2.44 4.49
N HIS A 37 14.03 3.16 3.38
CA HIS A 37 14.52 2.70 2.08
C HIS A 37 16.02 2.44 2.09
N LYS A 38 16.81 3.32 2.73
CA LYS A 38 18.25 3.10 2.93
C LYS A 38 18.57 1.77 3.64
N LYS A 39 17.68 1.28 4.51
CA LYS A 39 17.83 -0.01 5.21
C LYS A 39 17.29 -1.18 4.41
N TYR A 40 16.25 -0.96 3.60
CA TYR A 40 15.56 -1.97 2.81
C TYR A 40 15.30 -1.44 1.39
N PRO A 41 16.34 -1.38 0.53
CA PRO A 41 16.25 -0.70 -0.76
C PRO A 41 15.25 -1.35 -1.71
N ASN A 42 15.01 -2.66 -1.57
CA ASN A 42 14.12 -3.42 -2.45
C ASN A 42 12.71 -3.61 -1.86
N ALA A 43 12.34 -2.83 -0.83
CA ALA A 43 11.03 -2.95 -0.20
C ALA A 43 10.12 -1.76 -0.56
N VAL A 44 8.82 -2.04 -0.73
CA VAL A 44 7.78 -1.00 -0.75
C VAL A 44 7.56 -0.50 0.67
N ILE A 45 7.49 0.82 0.86
CA ILE A 45 7.47 1.44 2.18
C ILE A 45 6.30 2.38 2.29
N GLY A 46 5.44 2.19 3.28
CA GLY A 46 4.29 3.07 3.51
C GLY A 46 4.27 3.66 4.92
N HIS A 47 3.59 4.79 5.07
CA HIS A 47 3.23 5.31 6.39
C HIS A 47 2.10 4.50 7.02
N HIS A 48 1.12 4.07 6.22
CA HIS A 48 -0.03 3.28 6.66
C HIS A 48 0.03 1.83 6.17
N ILE A 49 0.61 0.97 7.02
CA ILE A 49 0.67 -0.49 6.88
C ILE A 49 -0.29 -1.21 7.85
N TYR A 50 -1.04 -2.17 7.31
CA TYR A 50 -1.79 -3.18 8.04
C TYR A 50 -1.08 -4.53 7.98
N ARG A 51 -1.34 -5.39 8.98
CA ARG A 51 -1.00 -6.81 8.92
C ARG A 51 -2.20 -7.59 8.39
N ILE A 52 -2.02 -8.26 7.26
CA ILE A 52 -3.07 -9.09 6.67
C ILE A 52 -3.39 -10.29 7.57
N ASN A 53 -4.67 -10.64 7.65
CA ASN A 53 -5.14 -11.89 8.24
C ASN A 53 -6.35 -12.36 7.44
N LEU A 54 -6.14 -13.35 6.57
CA LEU A 54 -7.20 -13.88 5.70
C LEU A 54 -8.34 -14.56 6.47
N ASN A 55 -8.12 -14.97 7.72
CA ASN A 55 -9.17 -15.56 8.57
C ASN A 55 -10.04 -14.48 9.24
N LYS A 56 -9.81 -13.19 8.94
CA LYS A 56 -10.57 -12.08 9.49
C LYS A 56 -11.01 -11.14 8.36
N PRO A 57 -12.21 -10.55 8.48
CA PRO A 57 -12.65 -9.49 7.57
C PRO A 57 -11.61 -8.37 7.49
N TYR A 58 -11.48 -7.76 6.31
CA TYR A 58 -10.54 -6.67 6.03
C TYR A 58 -10.53 -5.59 7.12
N ARG A 59 -11.73 -5.19 7.60
CA ARG A 59 -11.91 -4.16 8.64
C ARG A 59 -11.26 -4.51 10.00
N LYS A 60 -11.02 -5.80 10.26
CA LYS A 60 -10.43 -6.29 11.51
C LYS A 60 -8.90 -6.48 11.42
N TRP A 61 -8.28 -6.12 10.29
CA TRP A 61 -6.83 -6.16 10.16
C TRP A 61 -6.16 -5.15 11.09
N CYS A 62 -5.04 -5.54 11.68
CA CYS A 62 -4.36 -4.72 12.67
C CYS A 62 -3.44 -3.71 12.00
N LYS A 63 -3.60 -2.41 12.32
CA LYS A 63 -2.62 -1.36 12.02
C LYS A 63 -1.31 -1.64 12.73
N ILE A 64 -0.19 -1.62 12.00
CA ILE A 64 1.13 -1.88 12.59
C ILE A 64 1.61 -0.68 13.42
N GLN A 65 1.25 0.55 13.03
CA GLN A 65 1.55 1.80 13.76
C GLN A 65 1.04 1.76 15.20
N ASN A 66 -0.09 1.10 15.46
CA ASN A 66 -0.67 1.05 16.79
C ASN A 66 0.06 0.06 17.72
N LYS A 67 1.00 -0.72 17.18
CA LYS A 67 1.76 -1.76 17.90
C LYS A 67 3.26 -1.48 17.93
N ILE A 68 3.67 -0.21 17.76
CA ILE A 68 5.08 0.26 17.77
C ILE A 68 5.89 -0.27 18.97
N TRP A 69 5.24 -0.57 20.10
CA TRP A 69 5.86 -1.15 21.29
C TRP A 69 6.47 -2.55 21.10
N ARG A 70 6.16 -3.28 20.03
CA ARG A 70 6.79 -4.57 19.67
C ARG A 70 8.01 -4.35 18.76
N GLN A 71 9.07 -3.75 19.32
CA GLN A 71 10.27 -3.30 18.61
C GLN A 71 10.96 -4.39 17.75
N TRP A 72 10.91 -5.67 18.15
CA TRP A 72 11.64 -6.76 17.48
C TRP A 72 11.14 -7.13 16.06
N PHE A 73 9.90 -6.78 15.73
CA PHE A 73 9.31 -7.00 14.39
C PHE A 73 9.01 -5.69 13.65
N PHE A 74 9.21 -4.55 14.31
CA PHE A 74 8.88 -3.25 13.75
C PHE A 74 9.87 -2.91 12.63
N GLY A 75 9.36 -2.61 11.43
CA GLY A 75 10.18 -2.20 10.29
C GLY A 75 10.80 -3.31 9.45
N ARG A 76 10.63 -4.61 9.79
CA ARG A 76 11.10 -5.69 8.90
C ARG A 76 10.14 -5.91 7.71
N PRO A 77 10.64 -5.94 6.46
CA PRO A 77 9.82 -6.24 5.30
C PRO A 77 9.16 -7.62 5.37
N SER A 78 7.90 -7.70 4.96
CA SER A 78 7.11 -8.93 5.01
C SER A 78 6.04 -8.96 3.92
N PHE A 79 5.73 -10.16 3.41
CA PHE A 79 4.59 -10.38 2.49
C PHE A 79 3.24 -10.20 3.18
N LYS A 80 3.17 -10.47 4.48
CA LYS A 80 1.95 -10.25 5.28
C LYS A 80 1.64 -8.78 5.58
N ASN A 81 2.43 -7.83 5.06
CA ASN A 81 2.18 -6.41 5.23
C ASN A 81 1.36 -5.88 4.05
N PHE A 82 0.43 -4.97 4.33
CA PHE A 82 -0.47 -4.36 3.35
C PHE A 82 -0.37 -2.84 3.48
N ALA A 83 0.16 -2.17 2.45
CA ALA A 83 0.24 -0.71 2.41
C ALA A 83 -1.06 -0.14 1.84
N THR A 84 -1.61 0.89 2.48
CA THR A 84 -2.66 1.75 1.89
C THR A 84 -2.03 3.03 1.40
N GLY A 85 -2.50 3.58 0.26
CA GLY A 85 -2.00 4.83 -0.31
C GLY A 85 -2.06 6.02 0.66
N VAL A 86 -2.96 5.92 1.64
CA VAL A 86 -3.14 6.84 2.75
C VAL A 86 -1.81 7.19 3.44
N GLY A 87 -1.48 8.47 3.47
CA GLY A 87 -0.26 8.97 4.11
C GLY A 87 1.02 8.73 3.29
N GLY A 88 0.91 8.18 2.09
CA GLY A 88 2.00 8.06 1.13
C GLY A 88 2.78 6.75 1.19
N ILE A 89 3.23 6.33 0.01
CA ILE A 89 3.98 5.09 -0.23
C ILE A 89 5.17 5.37 -1.15
N LEU A 90 6.31 4.78 -0.84
CA LEU A 90 7.51 4.70 -1.67
C LEU A 90 7.58 3.32 -2.34
N TYR A 91 7.74 3.32 -3.67
CA TYR A 91 7.99 2.17 -4.53
C TYR A 91 9.40 2.27 -5.12
N PRO A 92 10.30 1.31 -4.80
CA PRO A 92 11.55 1.16 -5.52
C PRO A 92 11.32 0.87 -7.01
N PRO A 93 12.31 1.07 -7.89
CA PRO A 93 12.22 0.65 -9.28
C PRO A 93 11.96 -0.85 -9.35
N HIS A 94 11.18 -1.27 -10.35
CA HIS A 94 10.85 -2.68 -10.62
C HIS A 94 10.25 -3.45 -9.42
N SER A 95 9.61 -2.76 -8.47
CA SER A 95 9.07 -3.37 -7.25
C SER A 95 7.67 -4.00 -7.42
N LEU A 96 7.10 -3.94 -8.62
CA LEU A 96 5.75 -4.40 -8.93
C LEU A 96 5.78 -5.36 -10.13
N HIS A 97 4.93 -6.37 -10.08
CA HIS A 97 4.80 -7.35 -11.16
C HIS A 97 4.34 -6.65 -12.46
N PRO A 98 4.83 -7.07 -13.65
CA PRO A 98 4.50 -6.41 -14.92
C PRO A 98 3.01 -6.24 -15.22
N ASP A 99 2.18 -7.15 -14.68
CA ASP A 99 0.72 -7.04 -14.77
C ASP A 99 0.18 -5.73 -14.19
N VAL A 100 0.92 -4.99 -13.35
CA VAL A 100 0.52 -3.67 -12.85
C VAL A 100 0.03 -2.73 -13.96
N PHE A 101 0.55 -2.89 -15.18
CA PHE A 101 0.17 -2.11 -16.36
C PHE A 101 -1.02 -2.67 -17.15
N ASN A 102 -1.56 -3.83 -16.77
CA ASN A 102 -2.67 -4.50 -17.44
C ASN A 102 -4.01 -3.84 -17.09
N GLU A 103 -4.30 -2.75 -17.82
CA GLU A 103 -5.49 -1.93 -17.61
C GLU A 103 -6.81 -2.68 -17.74
N LYS A 104 -6.90 -3.60 -18.71
CA LYS A 104 -8.10 -4.43 -18.87
C LYS A 104 -8.35 -5.28 -17.64
N LEU A 105 -7.29 -5.82 -17.04
CA LEU A 105 -7.40 -6.70 -15.87
C LEU A 105 -7.74 -5.92 -14.60
N PHE A 106 -6.99 -4.88 -14.25
CA PHE A 106 -7.25 -4.15 -13.00
C PHE A 106 -8.58 -3.40 -13.02
N ARG A 107 -9.05 -2.94 -14.19
CA ARG A 107 -10.40 -2.37 -14.31
C ARG A 107 -11.49 -3.42 -14.12
N LYS A 108 -11.23 -4.68 -14.47
CA LYS A 108 -12.17 -5.78 -14.29
C LYS A 108 -12.25 -6.24 -12.83
N ILE A 109 -11.11 -6.49 -12.18
CA ILE A 109 -11.08 -7.15 -10.87
C ILE A 109 -10.92 -6.19 -9.68
N ALA A 110 -10.39 -4.99 -9.92
CA ALA A 110 -10.10 -4.00 -8.89
C ALA A 110 -10.46 -2.56 -9.32
N PRO A 111 -11.68 -2.28 -9.82
CA PRO A 111 -12.01 -1.01 -10.49
C PRO A 111 -11.78 0.24 -9.64
N THR A 112 -12.00 0.14 -8.32
CA THR A 112 -11.97 1.28 -7.38
C THR A 112 -10.95 1.10 -6.24
N ASN A 113 -10.23 -0.02 -6.21
CA ASN A 113 -9.44 -0.47 -5.05
C ASN A 113 -7.98 -0.70 -5.46
N ASP A 114 -7.34 0.37 -5.92
CA ASP A 114 -5.98 0.35 -6.43
C ASP A 114 -4.94 -0.06 -5.38
N ASP A 115 -5.15 0.27 -4.10
CA ASP A 115 -4.33 -0.23 -2.99
C ASP A 115 -4.22 -1.78 -2.97
N VAL A 116 -5.36 -2.47 -3.15
CA VAL A 116 -5.38 -3.95 -3.15
C VAL A 116 -4.67 -4.50 -4.38
N TRP A 117 -4.85 -3.85 -5.53
CA TRP A 117 -4.15 -4.19 -6.76
C TRP A 117 -2.64 -4.03 -6.63
N PHE A 118 -2.16 -2.87 -6.18
CA PHE A 118 -0.72 -2.61 -6.02
C PHE A 118 -0.09 -3.50 -4.96
N TRP A 119 -0.80 -3.81 -3.87
CA TRP A 119 -0.36 -4.82 -2.90
C TRP A 119 -0.14 -6.18 -3.58
N ALA A 120 -1.10 -6.66 -4.36
CA ALA A 120 -0.99 -7.94 -5.05
C ALA A 120 0.18 -7.96 -6.03
N MET A 121 0.33 -6.92 -6.84
CA MET A 121 1.44 -6.78 -7.78
C MET A 121 2.80 -6.71 -7.08
N THR A 122 2.86 -6.13 -5.88
CA THR A 122 4.07 -6.13 -5.04
C THR A 122 4.46 -7.56 -4.65
N LEU A 123 3.49 -8.32 -4.11
CA LEU A 123 3.74 -9.69 -3.64
C LEU A 123 4.07 -10.65 -4.78
N LEU A 124 3.37 -10.56 -5.91
CA LEU A 124 3.64 -11.38 -7.10
C LEU A 124 5.05 -11.18 -7.65
N ASN A 125 5.62 -9.99 -7.46
CA ASN A 125 6.99 -9.68 -7.82
C ASN A 125 8.04 -10.16 -6.79
N GLY A 126 7.62 -10.89 -5.76
CA GLY A 126 8.49 -11.28 -4.64
C GLY A 126 8.95 -10.10 -3.78
N THR A 127 8.37 -8.91 -3.98
CA THR A 127 8.71 -7.70 -3.24
C THR A 127 7.98 -7.68 -1.90
N LYS A 128 8.69 -7.26 -0.84
CA LYS A 128 8.14 -7.19 0.52
C LYS A 128 7.76 -5.75 0.88
N ILE A 129 6.78 -5.62 1.77
CA ILE A 129 6.29 -4.31 2.23
C ILE A 129 6.78 -4.07 3.66
N THR A 130 7.15 -2.83 3.99
CA THR A 130 7.49 -2.41 5.35
C THR A 130 6.95 -1.01 5.67
N ILE A 131 7.15 -0.59 6.92
CA ILE A 131 6.66 0.68 7.46
C ILE A 131 7.77 1.74 7.50
N ALA A 132 7.39 3.01 7.30
CA ALA A 132 8.27 4.15 7.49
C ALA A 132 8.92 4.15 8.89
N GLN A 133 10.09 4.76 9.03
CA GLN A 133 10.87 4.70 10.29
C GLN A 133 10.09 5.29 11.46
N LYS A 134 9.47 6.45 11.25
CA LYS A 134 8.46 7.04 12.13
C LYS A 134 7.18 7.26 11.31
N PRO A 135 6.25 6.29 11.30
CA PRO A 135 5.05 6.40 10.50
C PRO A 135 4.10 7.47 11.07
N ILE A 136 3.38 8.15 10.19
CA ILE A 136 2.30 9.05 10.60
C ILE A 136 1.24 8.26 11.36
N LYS A 137 0.88 8.73 12.57
CA LYS A 137 -0.18 8.13 13.40
C LYS A 137 -1.56 8.69 13.07
N ASN A 138 -1.63 10.01 12.89
CA ASN A 138 -2.84 10.75 12.58
C ASN A 138 -2.57 11.60 11.34
N LEU A 139 -3.40 11.47 10.31
CA LEU A 139 -3.31 12.29 9.11
C LEU A 139 -4.30 13.45 9.25
N PRO A 140 -3.82 14.70 9.41
CA PRO A 140 -4.69 15.86 9.30
C PRO A 140 -5.08 16.05 7.84
N PHE A 141 -6.33 15.74 7.53
CA PHE A 141 -6.92 16.03 6.23
C PHE A 141 -7.30 17.51 6.14
N ILE A 142 -7.23 18.09 4.95
CA ILE A 142 -7.70 19.46 4.71
C ILE A 142 -9.20 19.52 5.00
N ALA A 143 -9.63 20.52 5.78
CA ALA A 143 -11.03 20.65 6.18
C ALA A 143 -11.97 20.68 4.95
N ASN A 144 -13.10 19.98 5.05
CA ASN A 144 -14.10 19.80 3.98
C ASN A 144 -13.68 18.98 2.74
N SER A 145 -12.44 18.46 2.65
CA SER A 145 -12.00 17.60 1.54
C SER A 145 -12.65 16.21 1.53
N GLN A 146 -13.11 15.73 2.69
CA GLN A 146 -13.60 14.36 2.88
C GLN A 146 -15.13 14.19 2.70
N LYS A 147 -15.86 15.22 2.23
CA LYS A 147 -17.35 15.19 2.12
C LYS A 147 -17.91 14.08 1.23
N THR A 148 -17.11 13.53 0.31
CA THR A 148 -17.39 12.32 -0.47
C THR A 148 -16.15 11.44 -0.50
N SER A 149 -15.80 10.81 0.62
CA SER A 149 -14.60 9.97 0.71
C SER A 149 -14.85 8.57 0.12
N LEU A 150 -13.97 8.13 -0.78
CA LEU A 150 -13.94 6.74 -1.28
C LEU A 150 -13.77 5.71 -0.16
N TRP A 151 -13.30 6.15 1.01
CA TRP A 151 -13.03 5.30 2.16
C TRP A 151 -14.30 4.62 2.70
N GLU A 152 -15.41 5.34 2.84
CA GLU A 152 -16.67 4.79 3.37
C GLU A 152 -17.25 3.71 2.44
N GLU A 153 -17.24 3.95 1.14
CA GLU A 153 -17.67 2.97 0.15
C GLU A 153 -16.75 1.75 0.07
N ASN A 154 -15.43 1.94 0.15
CA ASN A 154 -14.45 0.86 0.08
C ASN A 154 -14.51 -0.06 1.29
N GLN A 155 -14.85 0.49 2.46
CA GLN A 155 -15.08 -0.27 3.69
C GLN A 155 -16.31 -1.18 3.58
N ASN A 156 -17.37 -0.82 2.82
CA ASN A 156 -18.63 -1.58 2.65
C ASN A 156 -18.50 -2.85 1.77
N GLY A 157 -17.44 -3.63 1.98
CA GLY A 157 -17.23 -4.95 1.36
C GLY A 157 -16.56 -4.91 -0.01
N LYS A 158 -16.36 -3.73 -0.63
CA LYS A 158 -15.65 -3.61 -1.91
C LYS A 158 -14.19 -4.07 -1.81
N ASN A 159 -13.48 -3.70 -0.73
CA ASN A 159 -12.10 -4.18 -0.49
C ASN A 159 -12.02 -5.71 -0.39
N GLU A 160 -12.97 -6.35 0.28
CA GLU A 160 -13.00 -7.80 0.46
C GLU A 160 -13.35 -8.53 -0.83
N LYS A 161 -14.34 -8.02 -1.58
CA LYS A 161 -14.67 -8.54 -2.92
C LYS A 161 -13.47 -8.43 -3.88
N CYS A 162 -12.80 -7.28 -3.89
CA CYS A 162 -11.60 -7.05 -4.70
C CYS A 162 -10.47 -8.02 -4.32
N LEU A 163 -10.19 -8.15 -3.01
CA LEU A 163 -9.18 -9.07 -2.49
C LEU A 163 -9.47 -10.52 -2.92
N ASN A 164 -10.73 -10.97 -2.78
CA ASN A 164 -11.13 -12.32 -3.16
C ASN A 164 -10.99 -12.54 -4.68
N ALA A 165 -11.44 -11.59 -5.51
CA ALA A 165 -11.30 -11.68 -6.96
C ALA A 165 -9.82 -11.74 -7.41
N ILE A 166 -8.96 -10.95 -6.76
CA ILE A 166 -7.50 -10.99 -7.00
C ILE A 166 -6.91 -12.33 -6.59
N ILE A 167 -7.27 -12.85 -5.41
CA ILE A 167 -6.76 -14.13 -4.90
C ILE A 167 -7.25 -15.30 -5.75
N GLU A 168 -8.47 -15.24 -6.28
CA GLU A 168 -9.01 -16.23 -7.20
C GLU A 168 -8.25 -16.21 -8.54
N HIS A 169 -7.94 -15.02 -9.06
CA HIS A 169 -7.16 -14.87 -10.29
C HIS A 169 -5.68 -15.25 -10.10
N TYR A 170 -5.11 -14.97 -8.92
CA TYR A 170 -3.71 -15.25 -8.57
C TYR A 170 -3.60 -16.11 -7.30
N PRO A 171 -3.92 -17.42 -7.37
CA PRO A 171 -3.96 -18.31 -6.20
C PRO A 171 -2.60 -18.46 -5.49
N GLN A 172 -1.49 -18.23 -6.18
CA GLN A 172 -0.15 -18.25 -5.60
C GLN A 172 0.05 -17.24 -4.46
N LEU A 173 -0.74 -16.15 -4.42
CA LEU A 173 -0.71 -15.19 -3.33
C LEU A 173 -0.97 -15.87 -1.97
N LYS A 174 -1.82 -16.90 -1.92
CA LYS A 174 -2.12 -17.66 -0.70
C LYS A 174 -0.89 -18.37 -0.12
N LYS A 175 0.11 -18.70 -0.94
CA LYS A 175 1.34 -19.35 -0.48
C LYS A 175 2.32 -18.36 0.17
N LEU A 176 2.18 -17.06 -0.12
CA LEU A 176 3.07 -16.01 0.37
C LEU A 176 2.63 -15.42 1.72
N ILE A 177 1.34 -15.55 2.08
CA ILE A 177 0.70 -14.83 3.21
C ILE A 177 0.23 -15.74 4.34
#